data_AF-A0A2P2DID6-F1
#
_entry.id   AF-A0A2P2DID6-F1
#
_cell.length_a   1.000
_cell.length_b   1.000
_cell.length_c   1.000
_cell.angle_alpha   90.00
_cell.angle_beta   90.00
_cell.angle_gamma   90.00
#
_symmetry.space_group_name_H-M   'P 1'
#
loop_
_entity.id
_entity.type
_entity.pdbx_description
1 polymer ?
#
loop_
_entity_poly.entity_id
_entity_poly.type
_entity_poly.pdbx_seq_one_letter_code
_entity_poly.pdbx_strand_id
1 'polypeptide(L)'
;MSSAEIQADYNELLTMSLGPRRPFPDDPDLINRMLSLLGKNQEMIAHETGKSKQLVSAFIQGTRHNPDIALWFEKHGIYLDRDYVDPLLDSRRTVERLTA
;
A
#
# COMPACT_ATOMS: atom_id res chain seq x y z
N MET A 1 4.97 -11.42 -23.15
CA MET A 1 5.84 -10.37 -22.58
C MET A 1 7.25 -10.64 -23.05
N SER A 2 7.88 -9.68 -23.69
CA SER A 2 9.27 -9.74 -24.13
C SER A 2 10.22 -9.43 -22.97
N SER A 3 11.46 -9.91 -23.05
CA SER A 3 12.48 -9.62 -22.03
C SER A 3 12.76 -8.12 -21.87
N ALA A 4 12.49 -7.31 -22.90
CA ALA A 4 12.64 -5.86 -22.84
C ALA A 4 11.56 -5.18 -21.96
N GLU A 5 10.32 -5.69 -21.98
CA GLU A 5 9.23 -5.20 -21.13
C GLU A 5 9.48 -5.53 -19.66
N ILE A 6 10.01 -6.73 -19.38
CA ILE A 6 10.38 -7.16 -18.02
C ILE A 6 11.52 -6.28 -17.48
N GLN A 7 12.51 -5.96 -18.31
CA GLN A 7 13.63 -5.10 -17.90
C GLN A 7 13.20 -3.65 -17.65
N ALA A 8 12.24 -3.13 -18.43
CA ALA A 8 11.67 -1.80 -18.24
C ALA A 8 10.89 -1.71 -16.92
N ASP A 9 10.03 -2.69 -16.65
CA ASP A 9 9.29 -2.80 -15.37
C ASP A 9 10.25 -2.90 -14.17
N TYR A 10 11.33 -3.69 -14.32
CA TYR A 10 12.31 -3.87 -13.26
C TYR A 10 13.10 -2.59 -12.98
N ASN A 11 13.48 -1.86 -14.04
CA ASN A 11 14.18 -0.59 -13.91
C ASN A 11 13.29 0.48 -13.27
N GLU A 12 12.01 0.58 -13.69
CA GLU A 12 11.04 1.52 -13.11
C GLU A 12 10.91 1.30 -11.59
N LEU A 13 10.71 0.04 -11.18
CA LEU A 13 10.63 -0.34 -9.77
C LEU A 13 11.91 -0.10 -8.99
N LEU A 14 13.09 -0.36 -9.57
CA LEU A 14 14.37 -0.06 -8.93
C LEU A 14 14.54 1.45 -8.70
N THR A 15 14.15 2.29 -9.67
CA THR A 15 14.13 3.75 -9.46
C THR A 15 13.13 4.20 -8.40
N MET A 16 12.00 3.51 -8.25
CA MET A 16 11.03 3.79 -7.19
C MET A 16 11.49 3.29 -5.82
N SER A 17 12.29 2.21 -5.77
CA SER A 17 12.76 1.54 -4.55
C SER A 17 14.10 2.06 -4.01
N LEU A 18 14.94 2.67 -4.86
CA LEU A 18 16.31 3.10 -4.53
C LEU A 18 16.47 4.61 -4.34
N GLY A 19 15.40 5.40 -4.55
CA GLY A 19 15.35 6.81 -4.20
C GLY A 19 15.00 7.05 -2.72
N PRO A 20 15.18 8.26 -2.18
CA PRO A 20 14.87 8.56 -0.78
C PRO A 20 13.40 8.24 -0.51
N ARG A 21 13.12 7.14 0.22
CA ARG A 21 11.81 6.65 0.70
C ARG A 21 10.63 7.32 -0.01
N ARG A 22 10.52 7.12 -1.33
CA ARG A 22 9.41 7.72 -2.07
C ARG A 22 8.20 6.85 -1.79
N PRO A 23 7.10 7.45 -1.32
CA PRO A 23 5.91 6.68 -1.11
C PRO A 23 5.44 6.06 -2.44
N PHE A 24 5.13 4.76 -2.42
CA PHE A 24 4.65 4.04 -3.58
C PHE A 24 3.23 4.53 -3.91
N PRO A 25 2.90 4.82 -5.18
CA PRO A 25 1.57 5.29 -5.56
C PRO A 25 0.50 4.33 -5.00
N ASP A 26 -0.52 4.89 -4.36
CA ASP A 26 -1.62 4.15 -3.72
C ASP A 26 -2.62 3.58 -4.75
N ASP A 27 -2.12 3.18 -5.90
CA ASP A 27 -2.87 2.57 -6.99
C ASP A 27 -2.97 1.06 -6.72
N PRO A 28 -4.20 0.51 -6.57
CA PRO A 28 -4.40 -0.90 -6.28
C PRO A 28 -3.80 -1.84 -7.33
N ASP A 29 -3.79 -1.45 -8.60
CA ASP A 29 -3.26 -2.27 -9.69
C ASP A 29 -1.73 -2.28 -9.66
N LEU A 30 -1.10 -1.14 -9.38
CA LEU A 30 0.36 -1.06 -9.20
C LEU A 30 0.82 -1.85 -7.97
N ILE A 31 0.08 -1.79 -6.86
CA ILE A 31 0.37 -2.56 -5.65
C ILE A 31 0.29 -4.07 -5.96
N ASN A 32 -0.77 -4.53 -6.64
CA ASN A 32 -0.91 -5.94 -7.00
C ASN A 32 0.18 -6.40 -7.98
N ARG A 33 0.58 -5.54 -8.93
CA ARG A 33 1.68 -5.83 -9.86
C ARG A 33 3.02 -5.98 -9.13
N MET A 34 3.30 -5.09 -8.18
CA MET A 34 4.48 -5.22 -7.31
C MET A 34 4.47 -6.49 -6.49
N LEU A 35 3.35 -6.81 -5.84
CA LEU A 35 3.22 -8.03 -5.06
C LEU A 35 3.53 -9.25 -5.94
N SER A 36 2.96 -9.31 -7.14
CA SER A 36 3.23 -10.38 -8.11
C SER A 36 4.73 -10.50 -8.46
N LEU A 37 5.41 -9.38 -8.70
CA LEU A 37 6.86 -9.36 -9.00
C LEU A 37 7.74 -9.81 -7.83
N LEU A 38 7.29 -9.56 -6.60
CA LEU A 38 7.94 -10.06 -5.39
C LEU A 38 7.58 -11.53 -5.07
N GLY A 39 6.78 -12.19 -5.91
CA GLY A 39 6.23 -13.52 -5.65
C GLY A 39 5.25 -13.54 -4.47
N LYS A 40 4.68 -12.38 -4.12
CA LYS A 40 3.70 -12.18 -3.06
C LYS A 40 2.28 -12.08 -3.62
N ASN A 41 1.28 -12.47 -2.83
CA ASN A 41 -0.14 -12.33 -3.17
C ASN A 41 -0.98 -12.00 -1.92
N GLN A 42 -2.24 -11.62 -2.13
CA GLN A 42 -3.13 -11.21 -1.04
C GLN A 42 -3.44 -12.35 -0.07
N GLU A 43 -3.49 -13.59 -0.54
CA GLU A 43 -3.67 -14.79 0.28
C GLU A 43 -2.55 -14.99 1.29
N MET A 44 -1.31 -14.81 0.84
CA MET A 44 -0.14 -14.95 1.72
C MET A 44 -0.08 -13.81 2.73
N ILE A 45 -0.40 -12.57 2.33
CA ILE A 45 -0.50 -11.45 3.27
C ILE A 45 -1.57 -11.75 4.32
N ALA A 46 -2.74 -12.25 3.90
CA ALA A 46 -3.83 -12.63 4.81
C ALA A 46 -3.38 -13.71 5.82
N HIS A 47 -2.67 -14.73 5.34
CA HIS A 47 -2.11 -15.78 6.18
C HIS A 47 -1.06 -15.27 7.16
N GLU A 48 -0.07 -14.48 6.69
CA GLU A 48 1.02 -13.95 7.51
C GLU A 48 0.56 -12.89 8.53
N THR A 49 -0.51 -12.16 8.24
CA THR A 49 -1.10 -11.16 9.14
C THR A 49 -2.24 -11.70 10.01
N GLY A 50 -2.67 -12.95 9.79
CA GLY A 50 -3.84 -13.54 10.44
C GLY A 50 -5.14 -12.81 10.13
N LYS A 51 -5.22 -12.10 9.00
CA LYS A 51 -6.42 -11.35 8.55
C LYS A 51 -7.12 -12.08 7.42
N SER A 52 -8.34 -11.65 7.10
CA SER A 52 -9.04 -12.16 5.92
C SER A 52 -8.50 -11.54 4.63
N LYS A 53 -8.50 -12.31 3.54
CA LYS A 53 -8.16 -11.80 2.19
C LYS A 53 -9.01 -10.57 1.82
N GLN A 54 -10.28 -10.55 2.24
CA GLN A 54 -11.18 -9.42 2.00
C GLN A 54 -10.67 -8.14 2.68
N LEU A 55 -10.13 -8.24 3.89
CA LEU A 55 -9.55 -7.09 4.60
C LEU A 55 -8.26 -6.63 3.93
N VAL A 56 -7.43 -7.55 3.42
CA VAL A 56 -6.24 -7.23 2.62
C VAL A 56 -6.62 -6.53 1.31
N SER A 57 -7.63 -7.01 0.61
CA SER A 57 -8.14 -6.37 -0.59
C SER A 57 -8.69 -4.96 -0.29
N ALA A 58 -9.50 -4.81 0.76
CA ALA A 58 -10.00 -3.51 1.20
C ALA A 58 -8.86 -2.56 1.63
N PHE A 59 -7.81 -3.11 2.23
CA PHE A 59 -6.59 -2.35 2.50
C PHE A 59 -5.96 -1.90 1.19
N ILE A 60 -5.64 -2.78 0.26
CA ILE A 60 -5.01 -2.41 -1.02
C ILE A 60 -5.85 -1.39 -1.80
N GLN A 61 -7.18 -1.50 -1.77
CA GLN A 61 -8.10 -0.55 -2.40
C GLN A 61 -8.20 0.82 -1.69
N GLY A 62 -7.53 1.01 -0.56
CA GLY A 62 -7.59 2.25 0.22
C GLY A 62 -8.91 2.45 0.98
N THR A 63 -9.83 1.49 0.93
CA THR A 63 -11.18 1.62 1.52
C THR A 63 -11.20 1.31 3.02
N ARG A 64 -10.21 0.58 3.53
CA ARG A 64 -10.06 0.29 4.96
C ARG A 64 -8.60 0.36 5.39
N HIS A 65 -8.36 0.96 6.55
CA HIS A 65 -7.05 0.91 7.19
C HIS A 65 -6.92 -0.33 8.08
N ASN A 66 -5.72 -0.90 8.13
CA ASN A 66 -5.37 -1.93 9.08
C ASN A 66 -3.86 -1.85 9.41
N PRO A 67 -3.48 -1.64 10.67
CA PRO A 67 -2.08 -1.43 11.05
C PRO A 67 -1.22 -2.68 10.88
N ASP A 68 -1.78 -3.88 11.07
CA ASP A 68 -1.02 -5.13 10.91
C ASP A 68 -0.64 -5.38 9.45
N ILE A 69 -1.57 -5.05 8.53
CA ILE A 69 -1.32 -5.13 7.09
C ILE A 69 -0.33 -4.03 6.66
N ALA A 70 -0.47 -2.80 7.14
CA ALA A 70 0.49 -1.72 6.87
C ALA A 70 1.91 -2.10 7.31
N LEU A 71 2.06 -2.63 8.54
CA LEU A 71 3.34 -3.10 9.07
C LEU A 71 3.92 -4.25 8.24
N TRP A 72 3.08 -5.11 7.67
CA TRP A 72 3.53 -6.17 6.77
C TRP A 72 4.20 -5.60 5.52
N PHE A 73 3.60 -4.56 4.90
CA PHE A 73 4.17 -3.88 3.74
C PHE A 73 5.51 -3.25 4.08
N GLU A 74 5.60 -2.53 5.22
CA GLU A 74 6.85 -1.91 5.68
C GLU A 74 7.97 -2.94 5.94
N LYS A 75 7.65 -4.07 6.58
CA LYS A 75 8.59 -5.18 6.81
C LYS A 75 9.13 -5.79 5.52
N HIS A 76 8.36 -5.70 4.45
CA HIS A 76 8.75 -6.16 3.11
C HIS A 76 9.35 -5.04 2.25
N GLY A 77 9.65 -3.87 2.84
CA GLY A 77 10.27 -2.74 2.15
C GLY A 77 9.34 -1.97 1.23
N ILE A 78 8.03 -2.19 1.35
CA ILE A 78 7.01 -1.52 0.55
C ILE A 78 6.40 -0.40 1.40
N TYR A 79 6.65 0.85 1.02
CA TYR A 79 6.13 2.03 1.70
C TYR A 79 5.02 2.64 0.86
N LEU A 80 3.77 2.61 1.31
CA LEU A 80 2.63 3.13 0.56
C LEU A 80 2.44 4.64 0.81
N ASP A 81 2.10 5.41 -0.24
CA ASP A 81 1.78 6.85 -0.16
C ASP A 81 0.37 7.10 0.38
N ARG A 82 0.18 6.79 1.65
CA ARG A 82 -1.11 7.00 2.30
C ARG A 82 -1.01 8.14 3.29
N ASP A 83 -1.70 9.23 2.96
CA ASP A 83 -2.20 10.16 3.97
C ASP A 83 -3.24 9.42 4.81
N TYR A 84 -2.77 8.75 5.86
CA TYR A 84 -3.66 8.20 6.86
C TYR A 84 -4.34 9.38 7.55
N VAL A 85 -5.62 9.62 7.19
CA VAL A 85 -6.45 10.59 7.89
C VAL A 85 -6.52 10.13 9.33
N ASP A 86 -5.81 10.83 10.21
CA ASP A 86 -5.94 10.63 11.64
C ASP A 86 -7.41 10.93 11.98
N PRO A 87 -8.18 9.95 12.50
CA PRO A 87 -9.58 10.15 12.86
C PRO A 87 -9.76 11.29 13.89
N LEU A 88 -8.70 11.67 14.62
CA LEU A 88 -8.68 12.84 15.50
C LEU A 88 -8.61 14.17 14.73
N LEU A 89 -8.00 14.18 13.53
CA LEU A 89 -7.92 15.36 12.67
C LEU A 89 -9.26 15.68 12.01
N ASP A 90 -10.00 14.64 11.62
CA ASP A 90 -11.31 14.78 10.97
C ASP A 90 -12.41 15.18 11.96
N SER A 91 -12.35 14.64 13.17
CA SER A 91 -13.22 15.08 14.28
C SER A 91 -12.90 16.51 14.71
N ARG A 92 -11.64 16.94 14.72
CA ARG A 92 -11.26 18.36 14.95
C ARG A 92 -11.82 19.31 13.89
N ARG A 93 -11.67 19.00 12.61
CA ARG A 93 -12.23 19.82 11.51
C ARG A 93 -13.76 19.89 11.53
N THR A 94 -14.41 18.80 11.93
CA THR A 94 -15.87 18.75 12.08
C THR A 94 -16.32 19.65 13.23
N VAL A 95 -15.62 19.63 14.38
CA VAL A 95 -15.91 20.53 15.51
C VAL A 95 -15.65 21.99 15.13
N GLU A 96 -14.53 22.30 14.48
CA GLU A 96 -14.19 23.67 14.06
C GLU A 96 -15.24 24.26 13.10
N ARG A 97 -15.80 23.46 12.19
CA ARG A 97 -16.90 23.88 11.30
C ARG A 97 -18.24 24.09 12.02
N LEU A 98 -18.46 23.44 13.16
CA LEU A 98 -19.68 23.59 13.96
C LEU A 98 -19.59 24.76 14.94
N THR A 99 -18.38 25.22 15.26
CA THR A 99 -18.12 26.32 16.20
C THR A 99 -17.81 27.67 15.53
N ALA A 100 -17.70 27.72 14.20
CA ALA A 100 -17.54 28.94 13.41
C ALA A 100 -18.90 29.46 12.91
#